data_AF-A0A7C1MJZ6-F1
#
_entry.id   AF-A0A7C1MJZ6-F1
#
_cell.length_a   1.000
_cell.length_b   1.000
_cell.length_c   1.000
_cell.angle_alpha   90.00
_cell.angle_beta   90.00
_cell.angle_gamma   90.00
#
_symmetry.space_group_name_H-M   'P 1'
#
loop_
_entity.id
_entity.type
_entity.pdbx_description
1 polymer ?
#
loop_
_entity_poly.entity_id
_entity_poly.type
_entity_poly.pdbx_seq_one_letter_code
_entity_poly.pdbx_strand_id
1 'polypeptide(L)'
;MKKEEIRKKFFKLRIKHHSYAQCKKILKAMFNYEIASRALQRWDERLRKTEWDLKDKSKKPKIIHYKINSKIEKRVIDLRNKTGYGANKIACFVHEISESSIKRILNKHNLTNPNPRRKKRLKYIRWQRKHCNSLWQMDISDQKIKGEAP
;
A
#
# COMPACT_ATOMS: atom_id res chain seq x y z
N MET A 1 14.92 -13.97 9.52
CA MET A 1 15.10 -14.92 10.65
C MET A 1 14.25 -16.15 10.43
N LYS A 2 14.84 -17.35 10.32
CA LYS A 2 14.11 -18.59 10.09
C LYS A 2 13.62 -19.19 11.42
N LYS A 3 12.48 -18.71 11.93
CA LYS A 3 11.87 -19.20 13.19
C LYS A 3 11.66 -20.72 13.20
N GLU A 4 11.42 -21.30 12.03
CA GLU A 4 11.28 -22.74 11.86
C GLU A 4 12.54 -23.50 12.25
N GLU A 5 13.73 -22.99 11.94
CA GLU A 5 15.01 -23.62 12.32
C GLU A 5 15.22 -23.60 13.82
N ILE A 6 14.88 -22.49 14.49
CA ILE A 6 14.92 -22.37 15.95
C ILE A 6 14.00 -23.41 16.60
N ARG A 7 12.78 -23.59 16.07
CA ARG A 7 11.83 -24.59 16.57
C ARG A 7 12.31 -26.01 16.35
N LYS A 8 12.87 -26.33 15.17
CA LYS A 8 13.48 -27.64 14.89
C LYS A 8 14.59 -27.97 15.89
N LYS A 9 15.49 -27.01 16.15
CA LYS A 9 16.55 -27.18 17.15
C LYS A 9 16.00 -27.36 18.56
N PHE A 10 15.00 -26.56 18.94
CA PHE A 10 14.33 -26.71 20.23
C PHE A 10 13.75 -28.12 20.42
N PHE A 11 13.02 -28.66 19.44
CA PHE A 11 12.46 -30.01 19.55
C PHE A 11 13.53 -31.10 19.58
N LYS A 12 14.62 -30.93 18.82
CA LYS A 12 15.78 -31.84 18.93
C LYS A 12 16.38 -31.84 20.34
N LEU A 13 16.41 -30.70 21.02
CA LEU A 13 16.85 -30.61 22.41
C LEU A 13 15.83 -31.23 23.38
N ARG A 14 14.53 -31.08 23.12
CA ARG A 14 13.46 -31.69 23.93
C ARG A 14 13.46 -33.21 23.85
N ILE A 15 13.71 -33.79 22.67
CA ILE A 15 13.87 -35.25 22.49
C ILE A 15 15.06 -35.77 23.31
N LYS A 16 16.13 -34.97 23.43
CA LYS A 16 17.29 -35.26 24.30
C LYS A 16 17.04 -34.99 25.79
N HIS A 17 15.78 -34.81 26.21
CA HIS A 17 15.38 -34.56 27.59
C HIS A 17 15.95 -33.30 28.26
N HIS A 18 16.39 -32.29 27.49
CA HIS A 18 16.80 -31.01 28.08
C HIS A 18 15.63 -30.26 28.73
N SER A 19 15.92 -29.56 29.84
CA SER A 19 14.95 -28.70 30.52
C SER A 19 14.68 -27.42 29.71
N TYR A 20 13.55 -26.75 29.97
CA TYR A 20 13.22 -25.49 29.29
C TYR A 20 14.24 -24.38 29.54
N ALA A 21 14.82 -24.33 30.76
CA ALA A 21 15.85 -23.36 31.11
C ALA A 21 17.16 -23.60 30.34
N GLN A 22 17.56 -24.86 30.19
CA GLN A 22 18.72 -25.26 29.38
C GLN A 22 18.49 -24.94 27.90
N CYS A 23 17.32 -25.31 27.37
CA CYS A 23 16.93 -24.98 25.99
C CYS A 23 17.03 -23.48 25.70
N LYS A 24 16.58 -22.62 26.63
CA LYS A 24 16.66 -21.16 26.49
C LYS A 24 18.11 -20.68 26.37
N LYS A 25 19.01 -21.16 27.24
CA LYS A 25 20.44 -20.78 27.21
C LYS A 25 21.10 -21.22 25.90
N ILE A 26 20.84 -22.46 25.47
CA ILE A 26 21.42 -23.03 24.25
C ILE A 26 20.90 -22.29 23.00
N LEU A 27 19.60 -22.04 22.91
CA LEU A 27 19.02 -21.31 21.77
C LEU A 27 19.51 -19.85 21.71
N LYS A 28 19.68 -19.19 22.87
CA LYS A 28 20.29 -17.87 22.95
C LYS A 28 21.72 -17.90 22.43
N ALA A 29 22.54 -18.87 22.84
CA ALA A 29 23.92 -19.00 22.37
C ALA A 29 24.00 -19.30 20.85
N MET A 30 23.14 -20.17 20.33
CA MET A 30 23.19 -20.59 18.92
C MET A 30 22.67 -19.52 17.95
N PHE A 31 21.61 -18.80 18.31
CA PHE A 31 20.88 -17.90 17.40
C PHE A 31 20.92 -16.43 17.83
N ASN A 32 21.59 -16.11 18.95
CA ASN A 32 21.60 -14.80 19.58
C ASN A 32 20.18 -14.21 19.78
N TYR A 33 19.22 -15.08 20.09
CA TYR A 33 17.80 -14.70 20.21
C TYR A 33 17.23 -15.15 21.55
N GLU A 34 16.67 -14.19 22.30
CA GLU A 34 16.07 -14.45 23.60
C GLU A 34 14.62 -14.93 23.46
N ILE A 35 14.34 -16.12 23.99
CA ILE A 35 13.02 -16.72 23.96
C ILE A 35 12.49 -16.86 25.38
N ALA A 36 11.26 -16.42 25.63
CA ALA A 36 10.60 -16.63 26.91
C ALA A 36 10.24 -18.10 27.12
N SER A 37 10.36 -18.62 28.35
CA SER A 37 10.00 -20.01 28.68
C SER A 37 8.54 -20.33 28.33
N ARG A 38 7.64 -19.35 28.48
CA ARG A 38 6.22 -19.47 28.07
C ARG A 38 6.07 -19.75 26.57
N ALA A 39 6.95 -19.22 25.72
CA ALA A 39 6.90 -19.48 24.28
C ALA A 39 7.32 -20.94 23.99
N LEU A 40 8.34 -21.46 24.69
CA LEU A 40 8.77 -22.85 24.57
C LEU A 40 7.68 -23.83 25.04
N GLN A 41 7.01 -23.53 26.15
CA GLN A 41 5.89 -24.31 26.66
C GLN A 41 4.72 -24.33 25.66
N ARG A 42 4.33 -23.16 25.11
CA ARG A 42 3.29 -23.08 24.07
C ARG A 42 3.64 -23.88 22.81
N TRP A 43 4.92 -23.97 22.46
CA TRP A 43 5.37 -24.80 21.35
C TRP A 43 5.20 -26.29 21.66
N ASP A 44 5.63 -26.74 22.83
CA ASP A 44 5.46 -28.13 23.28
C ASP A 44 3.97 -28.53 23.36
N GLU A 45 3.16 -27.68 23.98
CA GLU A 45 1.70 -27.88 24.10
C GLU A 45 1.02 -27.94 22.74
N ARG A 46 1.40 -27.06 21.81
CA ARG A 46 0.85 -27.05 20.45
C ARG A 46 1.21 -28.31 19.68
N LEU A 47 2.42 -28.86 19.86
CA LEU A 47 2.82 -30.12 19.24
C LEU A 47 2.04 -31.31 19.80
N ARG A 48 1.75 -31.32 21.11
CA ARG A 48 0.98 -32.41 21.74
C ARG A 48 -0.49 -32.41 21.31
N LYS A 49 -1.09 -31.23 21.12
CA LYS A 49 -2.52 -31.08 20.82
C LYS A 49 -2.87 -31.16 19.34
N THR A 50 -1.90 -31.03 18.43
CA THR A 50 -2.17 -30.91 16.99
C THR A 50 -0.97 -31.40 16.18
N GLU A 51 -1.20 -31.94 14.98
CA GLU A 51 -0.15 -32.16 13.98
C GLU A 51 0.46 -30.81 13.56
N TRP A 52 1.53 -30.39 14.24
CA TRP A 52 2.09 -29.06 14.09
C TRP A 52 3.30 -29.02 13.15
N ASP A 53 3.14 -28.29 12.04
CA ASP A 53 4.13 -28.04 10.97
C ASP A 53 5.28 -27.08 11.31
N LEU A 54 5.48 -26.71 12.58
CA LEU A 54 6.47 -25.73 13.06
C LEU A 54 6.31 -24.30 12.50
N LYS A 55 5.31 -24.04 11.66
CA LYS A 55 5.06 -22.73 11.06
C LYS A 55 4.25 -21.83 11.98
N ASP A 56 4.43 -20.52 11.80
CA ASP A 56 3.55 -19.53 12.42
C ASP A 56 2.16 -19.68 11.82
N LYS A 57 1.13 -19.65 12.66
CA LYS A 57 -0.24 -19.52 12.16
C LYS A 57 -0.37 -18.18 11.43
N SER A 58 -1.17 -18.16 10.37
CA SER A 58 -1.51 -16.91 9.70
C SER A 58 -2.06 -15.91 10.73
N LYS A 59 -1.46 -14.71 10.73
CA LYS A 59 -1.98 -13.55 11.48
C LYS A 59 -3.02 -12.77 10.70
N LYS A 60 -3.33 -13.21 9.47
CA LYS A 60 -4.31 -12.52 8.63
C LYS A 60 -5.69 -12.65 9.28
N PRO A 61 -6.48 -11.56 9.35
CA PRO A 61 -7.86 -11.65 9.80
C PRO A 61 -8.61 -12.70 8.98
N LYS A 62 -9.32 -13.59 9.66
CA LYS A 62 -10.12 -14.65 9.02
C LYS A 62 -11.35 -14.07 8.31
N ILE A 63 -11.92 -13.01 8.88
CA ILE A 63 -13.10 -12.32 8.38
C ILE A 63 -12.72 -10.86 8.17
N ILE A 64 -13.03 -10.34 6.99
CA ILE A 64 -12.88 -8.92 6.65
C ILE A 64 -14.28 -8.41 6.32
N HIS A 65 -14.82 -7.54 7.16
CA HIS A 65 -16.12 -6.92 6.91
C HIS A 65 -15.97 -5.84 5.84
N TYR A 66 -16.37 -6.14 4.62
CA TYR A 66 -16.41 -5.16 3.54
C TYR A 66 -17.72 -4.35 3.64
N LYS A 67 -17.62 -3.03 3.74
CA LYS A 67 -18.78 -2.12 3.60
C LYS A 67 -19.29 -2.03 2.16
N ILE A 68 -18.51 -2.51 1.19
CA ILE A 68 -18.77 -2.37 -0.25
C ILE A 68 -19.58 -3.57 -0.72
N ASN A 69 -20.87 -3.35 -0.99
CA ASN A 69 -21.74 -4.32 -1.64
C ASN A 69 -21.67 -4.14 -3.18
N SER A 70 -21.90 -5.22 -3.93
CA SER A 70 -22.02 -5.23 -5.39
C SER A 70 -23.04 -4.20 -5.91
N LYS A 71 -24.14 -3.98 -5.17
CA LYS A 71 -25.14 -2.94 -5.50
C LYS A 71 -24.53 -1.53 -5.51
N ILE A 72 -23.70 -1.22 -4.52
CA ILE A 72 -23.07 0.10 -4.41
C ILE A 72 -21.97 0.25 -5.46
N GLU A 73 -21.21 -0.82 -5.71
CA GLU A 73 -20.18 -0.85 -6.76
C GLU A 73 -20.79 -0.56 -8.15
N LYS A 74 -21.91 -1.21 -8.50
CA LYS A 74 -22.65 -0.92 -9.74
C LYS A 74 -23.13 0.53 -9.81
N ARG A 75 -23.73 1.05 -8.72
CA ARG A 75 -24.21 2.44 -8.67
C ARG A 75 -23.08 3.45 -8.95
N VAL A 76 -21.89 3.21 -8.41
CA VAL A 76 -20.71 4.07 -8.64
C VAL A 76 -20.26 4.02 -10.10
N ILE A 77 -20.24 2.82 -10.71
CA ILE A 77 -19.85 2.64 -12.12
C ILE A 77 -20.87 3.30 -13.06
N ASP A 78 -22.15 3.11 -12.81
CA ASP A 78 -23.23 3.71 -13.60
C ASP A 78 -23.17 5.24 -13.55
N LEU A 79 -22.97 5.82 -12.37
CA LEU A 79 -22.81 7.27 -12.21
C LEU A 79 -21.59 7.77 -12.99
N ARG A 80 -20.46 7.06 -12.91
CA ARG A 80 -19.25 7.41 -13.66
C ARG A 80 -19.48 7.39 -15.17
N ASN A 81 -20.14 6.34 -15.69
CA ASN A 81 -20.38 6.20 -17.12
C ASN A 81 -21.39 7.22 -17.65
N LYS A 82 -22.41 7.58 -16.85
CA LYS A 82 -23.42 8.58 -17.23
C LYS A 82 -22.90 10.02 -17.20
N THR A 83 -22.08 10.38 -16.22
CA THR A 83 -21.72 11.78 -15.94
C THR A 83 -20.25 12.14 -16.22
N GLY A 84 -19.35 11.16 -16.22
CA GLY A 84 -17.91 11.40 -16.25
C GLY A 84 -17.34 12.01 -14.96
N TYR A 85 -18.10 12.07 -13.87
CA TYR A 85 -17.67 12.68 -12.61
C TYR A 85 -16.51 11.96 -11.93
N GLY A 86 -15.62 12.73 -11.30
CA GLY A 86 -14.53 12.20 -10.48
C GLY A 86 -15.03 11.67 -9.12
N ALA A 87 -14.17 10.96 -8.41
CA ALA A 87 -14.50 10.31 -7.13
C ALA A 87 -15.12 11.28 -6.10
N ASN A 88 -14.57 12.50 -5.99
CA ASN A 88 -15.07 13.52 -5.07
C ASN A 88 -16.54 13.90 -5.35
N LYS A 89 -16.87 14.22 -6.61
CA LYS A 89 -18.26 14.52 -7.00
C LYS A 89 -19.19 13.32 -6.82
N ILE A 90 -18.71 12.10 -7.11
CA ILE A 90 -19.51 10.88 -6.91
C ILE A 90 -19.79 10.66 -5.41
N ALA A 91 -18.87 11.02 -4.51
CA ALA A 91 -19.07 10.91 -3.06
C ALA A 91 -20.20 11.82 -2.55
N CYS A 92 -20.53 12.91 -3.26
CA CYS A 92 -21.71 13.73 -2.97
C CYS A 92 -23.03 13.03 -3.33
N PHE A 93 -23.03 12.00 -4.17
CA PHE A 93 -24.24 11.25 -4.55
C PHE A 93 -24.35 9.89 -3.86
N VAL A 94 -23.22 9.34 -3.39
CA VAL A 94 -23.10 8.02 -2.75
C VAL A 94 -22.47 8.21 -1.37
N HIS A 95 -23.29 8.52 -0.38
CA HIS A 95 -22.84 8.83 0.98
C HIS A 95 -22.51 7.58 1.82
N GLU A 96 -22.88 6.39 1.37
CA GLU A 96 -22.67 5.13 2.08
C GLU A 96 -21.19 4.74 2.16
N ILE A 97 -20.35 5.32 1.28
CA ILE A 97 -18.95 4.96 1.07
C ILE A 97 -18.07 6.21 1.03
N SER A 98 -16.85 6.11 1.59
CA SER A 98 -15.86 7.19 1.51
C SER A 98 -15.36 7.45 0.09
N GLU A 99 -14.94 8.68 -0.20
CA GLU A 99 -14.31 9.03 -1.49
C GLU A 99 -13.14 8.10 -1.84
N SER A 100 -12.31 7.73 -0.85
CA SER A 100 -11.17 6.82 -1.04
C SER A 100 -11.59 5.43 -1.52
N SER A 101 -12.74 4.94 -1.06
CA SER A 101 -13.28 3.64 -1.47
C SER A 101 -13.92 3.73 -2.86
N ILE A 102 -14.58 4.85 -3.19
CA ILE A 102 -15.06 5.14 -4.55
C ILE A 102 -13.87 5.18 -5.53
N LYS A 103 -12.79 5.86 -5.17
CA LYS A 103 -11.55 5.89 -5.99
C LYS A 103 -10.97 4.48 -6.20
N ARG A 104 -10.97 3.63 -5.18
CA ARG A 104 -10.55 2.22 -5.30
C ARG A 104 -11.45 1.45 -6.27
N ILE A 105 -12.77 1.64 -6.20
CA ILE A 105 -13.72 1.01 -7.14
C ILE A 105 -13.40 1.46 -8.57
N LEU A 106 -13.30 2.77 -8.81
CA LEU A 106 -13.02 3.30 -10.16
C LEU A 106 -11.67 2.78 -10.71
N ASN A 107 -10.63 2.75 -9.87
CA ASN A 107 -9.32 2.22 -10.26
C ASN A 107 -9.37 0.72 -10.56
N LYS A 108 -10.10 -0.07 -9.76
CA LYS A 108 -10.27 -1.52 -9.98
C LYS A 108 -10.91 -1.82 -11.34
N HIS A 109 -11.81 -0.95 -11.81
CA HIS A 109 -12.47 -1.05 -13.11
C HIS A 109 -11.79 -0.24 -14.23
N ASN A 110 -10.59 0.29 -14.00
CA ASN A 110 -9.85 1.10 -14.97
C ASN A 110 -10.63 2.31 -15.55
N LEU A 111 -11.56 2.88 -14.78
CA LEU A 111 -12.37 4.05 -15.19
C LEU A 111 -11.68 5.40 -14.93
N THR A 112 -10.45 5.36 -14.43
CA THR A 112 -9.59 6.49 -14.09
C THR A 112 -8.36 6.48 -14.98
N ASN A 113 -8.49 7.07 -16.17
CA ASN A 113 -7.33 7.27 -17.03
C ASN A 113 -6.46 8.42 -16.50
N PRO A 114 -5.12 8.24 -16.42
CA PRO A 114 -4.24 9.36 -16.18
C PRO A 114 -4.43 10.39 -17.29
N ASN A 115 -4.41 11.68 -16.95
CA ASN A 115 -4.56 12.74 -17.95
C ASN A 115 -3.45 12.59 -19.02
N PRO A 116 -3.79 12.26 -20.28
CA PRO A 116 -2.80 12.02 -21.32
C PRO A 116 -1.97 13.27 -21.62
N ARG A 117 -2.53 14.47 -21.34
CA ARG A 117 -1.87 15.76 -21.51
C ARG A 117 -1.15 16.24 -20.25
N ARG A 118 -0.93 15.39 -19.25
CA ARG A 118 -0.10 15.76 -18.09
C ARG A 118 1.34 15.96 -18.57
N LYS A 119 1.65 17.17 -19.03
CA LYS A 119 2.98 17.56 -19.48
C LYS A 119 3.96 17.27 -18.34
N LYS A 120 5.10 16.66 -18.69
CA LYS A 120 6.24 16.59 -17.77
C LYS A 120 6.58 18.02 -17.36
N ARG A 121 6.94 18.22 -16.09
CA ARG A 121 7.39 19.54 -15.60
C ARG A 121 8.50 20.04 -16.54
N LEU A 122 8.28 21.18 -17.19
CA LEU A 122 9.30 21.82 -18.02
C LEU A 122 10.47 22.21 -17.10
N LYS A 123 11.65 21.67 -17.36
CA LYS A 123 12.89 22.12 -16.74
C LYS A 123 13.40 23.29 -17.59
N TYR A 124 13.14 24.51 -17.14
CA TYR A 124 13.69 25.68 -17.81
C TYR A 124 15.19 25.78 -17.51
N ILE A 125 16.00 25.93 -18.54
CA ILE A 125 17.39 26.36 -18.39
C ILE A 125 17.32 27.86 -18.09
N ARG A 126 17.86 28.29 -16.96
CA ARG A 126 17.90 29.70 -16.59
C ARG A 126 19.06 30.36 -17.34
N TRP A 127 18.76 31.02 -18.44
CA TRP A 127 19.72 31.82 -19.19
C TRP A 127 19.92 33.15 -18.45
N GLN A 128 20.98 33.24 -17.64
CA GLN A 128 21.33 34.47 -16.93
C GLN A 128 22.44 35.21 -17.68
N ARG A 129 22.23 36.51 -17.94
CA ARG A 129 23.28 37.37 -18.50
C ARG A 129 24.12 37.98 -17.38
N LYS A 130 25.37 38.29 -17.69
CA LYS A 130 26.35 38.84 -16.73
C LYS A 130 26.00 40.24 -16.23
N HIS A 131 25.31 41.04 -17.06
CA HIS A 131 24.94 42.43 -16.76
C HIS A 131 23.47 42.69 -17.14
N CYS A 132 22.76 43.44 -16.30
CA CYS A 132 21.45 43.98 -16.62
C CYS A 132 21.56 44.87 -17.87
N ASN A 133 20.52 44.91 -18.71
CA ASN A 133 20.46 45.72 -19.94
C ASN A 133 21.38 45.30 -21.11
N SER A 134 22.00 44.12 -21.04
CA SER A 134 22.78 43.53 -22.15
C SER A 134 21.92 42.95 -23.29
N LEU A 135 20.61 42.90 -23.12
CA LEU A 135 19.63 42.56 -24.15
C LEU A 135 18.38 43.38 -23.91
N TRP A 136 17.84 43.93 -24.99
CA TRP A 136 16.52 44.53 -25.02
C TRP A 136 15.66 43.59 -25.86
N GLN A 137 14.67 42.98 -25.24
CA GLN A 137 13.71 42.12 -25.92
C GLN A 137 12.41 42.90 -26.04
N MET A 138 11.88 42.99 -27.25
CA MET A 138 10.58 43.58 -27.52
C MET A 138 9.63 42.45 -27.88
N ASP A 139 8.49 42.39 -27.19
CA ASP A 139 7.41 41.46 -27.52
C ASP A 139 6.34 42.23 -28.27
N ILE A 140 6.15 41.92 -29.55
CA ILE A 140 5.15 42.57 -30.38
C ILE A 140 3.93 41.68 -30.38
N SER A 141 2.86 42.16 -29.74
CA SER A 141 1.54 41.51 -29.78
C SER A 141 0.69 42.21 -30.82
N ASP A 142 0.14 41.46 -31.76
CA ASP A 142 -0.81 41.99 -32.73
C ASP A 142 -2.23 42.00 -32.12
N GLN A 143 -2.86 43.17 -32.03
CA GLN A 143 -4.24 43.28 -31.58
C GLN A 143 -5.15 43.31 -32.79
N LYS A 144 -5.85 42.20 -33.03
CA LYS A 144 -6.91 42.15 -34.04
C LYS A 144 -8.08 43.01 -33.58
N ILE A 145 -8.27 44.15 -34.25
CA ILE A 145 -9.48 44.96 -34.10
C ILE A 145 -10.63 44.19 -34.78
N LYS A 146 -11.73 44.05 -34.06
CA LYS A 146 -12.86 43.21 -34.48
C LYS A 146 -13.63 43.90 -35.61
N GLY A 147 -13.42 43.50 -36.86
CA GLY A 147 -14.25 43.93 -37.99
C GLY A 147 -13.54 44.21 -39.30
N GLU A 148 -12.22 44.33 -39.32
CA GLU A 148 -11.46 44.50 -40.56
C GLU A 148 -10.68 43.22 -40.87
N ALA A 149 -10.94 42.67 -42.05
CA ALA A 149 -10.15 41.59 -42.63
C ALA A 149 -8.79 42.15 -43.09
N PRO A 150 -7.71 41.34 -43.08
CA PRO A 150 -6.35 41.79 -43.38
C PRO A 150 -6.18 42.35 -44.80
#